data_AF-A0A519KPV6-F1
#
_entry.id   AF-A0A519KPV6-F1
#
_cell.length_a   1.000
_cell.length_b   1.000
_cell.length_c   1.000
_cell.angle_alpha   90.00
_cell.angle_beta   90.00
_cell.angle_gamma   90.00
#
_symmetry.space_group_name_H-M   'P 1'
#
loop_
_entity.id
_entity.type
_entity.pdbx_description
1 polymer ?
#
loop_
_entity_poly.entity_id
_entity_poly.type
_entity_poly.pdbx_seq_one_letter_code
_entity_poly.pdbx_strand_id
1 'polypeptide(L)'
;MTGDSRIYSPGQLGITATTPSRIAASSREMNRGRRTTFHANMTPTMAKTYAEQALHRAGYRCEVAESVVIGQTRDGAPLVEVDCSNGGGLVIADSNPIVASDCLDLSPEDALSGRNSLLIDACRLPGNVSSVAATRDAEAQNVRN
;
A
#
# COMPACT_ATOMS: atom_id res chain seq x y z
N MET A 1 -49.43 11.88 -6.56
CA MET A 1 -48.40 12.45 -7.45
C MET A 1 -47.26 11.44 -7.52
N THR A 2 -47.28 10.55 -8.51
CA THR A 2 -46.28 9.49 -8.71
C THR A 2 -45.19 10.02 -9.63
N GLY A 3 -44.02 10.31 -9.07
CA GLY A 3 -42.84 10.72 -9.85
C GLY A 3 -42.36 9.59 -10.74
N ASP A 4 -42.07 9.91 -12.00
CA ASP A 4 -41.56 8.98 -13.00
C ASP A 4 -40.16 8.49 -12.59
N SER A 5 -40.06 7.26 -12.08
CA SER A 5 -38.81 6.64 -11.60
C SER A 5 -37.90 6.14 -12.72
N ARG A 6 -38.06 6.63 -13.95
CA ARG A 6 -37.31 6.15 -15.11
C ARG A 6 -35.88 6.68 -15.10
N ILE A 7 -34.95 5.76 -15.28
CA ILE A 7 -33.52 6.01 -15.43
C ILE A 7 -33.22 6.07 -16.92
N TYR A 8 -32.76 7.21 -17.40
CA TYR A 8 -32.51 7.54 -18.81
C TYR A 8 -31.02 7.53 -19.18
N SER A 9 -30.11 7.60 -18.20
CA SER A 9 -28.68 7.44 -18.43
C SER A 9 -27.95 6.80 -17.24
N PRO A 10 -26.82 6.10 -17.47
CA PRO A 10 -26.03 5.51 -16.39
C PRO A 10 -25.58 6.50 -15.31
N GLY A 11 -25.44 7.80 -15.64
CA GLY A 11 -25.08 8.84 -14.68
C GLY A 11 -26.14 9.12 -13.61
N GLN A 12 -27.41 8.71 -13.82
CA GLN A 12 -28.49 8.87 -12.84
C GLN A 12 -28.47 7.81 -11.73
N LEU A 13 -27.65 6.76 -11.87
CA LEU A 13 -27.52 5.69 -10.87
C LEU A 13 -26.56 6.03 -9.73
N GLY A 14 -25.87 7.18 -9.79
CA GLY A 14 -24.78 7.50 -8.87
C GLY A 14 -23.54 6.65 -9.16
N ILE A 15 -22.37 7.28 -9.17
CA ILE A 15 -21.09 6.62 -9.48
C ILE A 15 -20.46 5.91 -8.26
N THR A 16 -21.21 5.78 -7.16
CA THR A 16 -20.68 5.31 -5.88
C THR A 16 -21.17 3.90 -5.57
N ALA A 17 -20.39 2.90 -5.95
CA ALA A 17 -20.48 1.60 -5.29
C ALA A 17 -20.03 1.81 -3.83
N THR A 18 -20.95 1.82 -2.87
CA THR A 18 -20.62 2.04 -1.44
C THR A 18 -20.43 0.74 -0.67
N THR A 19 -20.84 -0.40 -1.24
CA THR A 19 -20.65 -1.70 -0.58
C THR A 19 -19.18 -2.13 -0.71
N PRO A 20 -18.43 -2.29 0.41
CA PRO A 20 -16.99 -2.59 0.36
C PRO A 20 -16.64 -3.84 -0.46
N SER A 21 -17.48 -4.88 -0.40
CA SER A 21 -17.30 -6.10 -1.17
C SER A 21 -17.42 -5.88 -2.69
N ARG A 22 -18.30 -4.98 -3.13
CA ARG A 22 -18.47 -4.63 -4.55
C ARG A 22 -17.31 -3.78 -5.06
N ILE A 23 -16.85 -2.81 -4.27
CA ILE A 23 -15.65 -2.02 -4.60
C ILE A 23 -14.45 -2.96 -4.74
N ALA A 24 -14.22 -3.83 -3.76
CA ALA A 24 -13.09 -4.78 -3.79
C ALA A 24 -13.18 -5.78 -4.94
N ALA A 25 -14.38 -6.23 -5.33
CA ALA A 25 -14.55 -7.07 -6.52
C ALA A 25 -14.27 -6.30 -7.82
N SER A 26 -14.75 -5.05 -7.91
CA SER A 26 -14.52 -4.17 -9.06
C SER A 26 -13.05 -3.81 -9.23
N SER A 27 -12.35 -3.39 -8.17
CA SER A 27 -10.91 -3.11 -8.22
C SER A 27 -10.11 -4.34 -8.66
N ARG A 28 -10.48 -5.54 -8.19
CA ARG A 28 -9.84 -6.79 -8.63
C ARG A 28 -10.01 -7.03 -10.12
N GLU A 29 -11.21 -6.81 -10.65
CA GLU A 29 -11.45 -6.97 -12.09
C GLU A 29 -10.72 -5.88 -12.91
N MET A 30 -10.65 -4.64 -12.41
CA MET A 30 -9.88 -3.57 -13.08
C MET A 30 -8.37 -3.80 -13.06
N ASN A 31 -7.85 -4.45 -12.01
CA ASN A 31 -6.43 -4.82 -11.94
C ASN A 31 -6.13 -6.11 -12.71
N ARG A 32 -7.15 -6.88 -13.12
CA ARG A 32 -7.00 -8.12 -13.87
C ARG A 32 -6.37 -7.84 -15.23
N GLY A 33 -5.11 -8.26 -15.42
CA GLY A 33 -4.38 -8.07 -16.67
C GLY A 33 -3.72 -6.70 -16.83
N ARG A 34 -3.75 -5.83 -15.80
CA ARG A 34 -2.87 -4.64 -15.76
C ARG A 34 -1.43 -5.15 -15.83
N ARG A 35 -0.71 -4.79 -16.91
CA ARG A 35 0.69 -5.16 -17.11
C ARG A 35 1.54 -4.41 -16.10
N THR A 36 1.62 -4.94 -14.88
CA THR A 36 2.66 -4.56 -13.95
C THR A 36 3.97 -5.04 -14.56
N THR A 37 4.99 -4.18 -14.68
CA THR A 37 6.38 -4.60 -14.96
C THR A 37 7.01 -5.35 -13.77
N PHE A 38 6.15 -5.89 -12.91
CA PHE A 38 6.49 -6.60 -11.70
C PHE A 38 7.09 -7.95 -12.02
N HIS A 39 8.20 -8.22 -11.35
CA HIS A 39 8.83 -9.52 -11.30
C HIS A 39 9.10 -9.81 -9.83
N ALA A 40 8.70 -10.99 -9.34
CA ALA A 40 8.95 -11.37 -7.95
C ALA A 40 10.45 -11.31 -7.57
N ASN A 41 11.33 -11.46 -8.56
CA ASN A 41 12.79 -11.43 -8.41
C ASN A 41 13.41 -10.16 -8.99
N MET A 42 12.85 -8.99 -8.67
CA MET A 42 13.47 -7.70 -9.03
C MET A 42 14.85 -7.55 -8.38
N THR A 43 15.80 -6.97 -9.10
CA THR A 43 17.04 -6.46 -8.50
C THR A 43 16.71 -5.21 -7.67
N PRO A 44 17.58 -4.81 -6.72
CA PRO A 44 17.35 -3.61 -5.92
C PRO A 44 17.10 -2.35 -6.77
N THR A 45 17.82 -2.20 -7.88
CA THR A 45 17.63 -1.09 -8.83
C THR A 45 16.26 -1.12 -9.50
N MET A 46 15.80 -2.30 -9.93
CA MET A 46 14.47 -2.44 -10.54
C MET A 46 13.36 -2.17 -9.52
N ALA A 47 13.51 -2.67 -8.29
CA ALA A 47 12.57 -2.40 -7.20
C ALA A 47 12.50 -0.90 -6.91
N LYS A 48 13.65 -0.21 -6.88
CA LYS A 48 13.73 1.23 -6.63
C LYS A 48 12.96 2.04 -7.67
N THR A 49 13.26 1.83 -8.96
CA THR A 49 12.54 2.52 -10.04
C THR A 49 11.04 2.20 -10.02
N TYR A 50 10.67 0.97 -9.67
CA TYR A 50 9.27 0.58 -9.53
C TYR A 50 8.58 1.34 -8.38
N ALA A 51 9.21 1.39 -7.20
CA ALA A 51 8.69 2.10 -6.02
C ALA A 51 8.52 3.60 -6.30
N GLU A 52 9.50 4.25 -6.93
CA GLU A 52 9.45 5.67 -7.32
C GLU A 52 8.21 5.95 -8.18
N GLN A 53 7.95 5.11 -9.18
CA GLN A 53 6.79 5.26 -10.06
C GLN A 53 5.47 5.04 -9.32
N ALA A 54 5.40 4.05 -8.44
CA ALA A 54 4.20 3.76 -7.65
C ALA A 54 3.87 4.92 -6.70
N LEU A 55 4.87 5.40 -5.96
CA LEU A 55 4.72 6.52 -5.02
C LEU A 55 4.33 7.82 -5.76
N HIS A 56 4.93 8.09 -6.92
CA HIS A 56 4.55 9.22 -7.76
C HIS A 56 3.08 9.14 -8.21
N ARG A 57 2.61 7.96 -8.65
CA ARG A 57 1.19 7.76 -9.03
C ARG A 57 0.23 7.95 -7.86
N ALA A 58 0.66 7.61 -6.65
CA ALA A 58 -0.12 7.76 -5.44
C ALA A 58 -0.03 9.16 -4.80
N GLY A 59 0.89 10.01 -5.28
CA GLY A 59 1.10 11.34 -4.73
C GLY A 59 1.86 11.37 -3.40
N TYR A 60 2.57 10.29 -3.03
CA TYR A 60 3.42 10.27 -1.85
C TYR A 60 4.72 11.04 -2.09
N ARG A 61 5.20 11.76 -1.07
CA ARG A 61 6.49 12.47 -1.08
C ARG A 61 7.54 11.61 -0.39
N CYS A 62 8.17 10.72 -1.15
CA CYS A 62 9.27 9.87 -0.69
C CYS A 62 10.37 9.88 -1.75
N GLU A 63 11.56 10.34 -1.38
CA GLU A 63 12.77 10.15 -2.19
C GLU A 63 13.32 8.76 -1.86
N VAL A 64 13.14 7.81 -2.78
CA VAL A 64 13.45 6.40 -2.51
C VAL A 64 14.97 6.22 -2.35
N ALA A 65 15.41 5.86 -1.14
CA ALA A 65 16.79 5.49 -0.86
C ALA A 65 17.03 4.05 -1.36
N GLU A 66 16.27 3.12 -0.79
CA GLU A 66 16.29 1.69 -1.07
C GLU A 66 14.85 1.15 -1.15
N SER A 67 14.66 0.03 -1.86
CA SER A 67 13.39 -0.69 -1.82
C SER A 67 13.58 -2.16 -2.15
N VAL A 68 12.64 -2.98 -1.70
CA VAL A 68 12.62 -4.42 -1.98
C VAL A 68 11.20 -4.92 -2.16
N VAL A 69 11.00 -5.79 -3.14
CA VAL A 69 9.75 -6.55 -3.27
C VAL A 69 9.71 -7.58 -2.15
N ILE A 70 8.70 -7.49 -1.29
CA ILE A 70 8.51 -8.39 -0.16
C ILE A 70 7.40 -9.42 -0.40
N GLY A 71 6.65 -9.25 -1.50
CA GLY A 71 5.65 -10.22 -1.92
C GLY A 71 4.62 -9.61 -2.86
N GLN A 72 3.40 -10.13 -2.78
CA GLN A 72 2.25 -9.62 -3.51
C GLN A 72 0.98 -9.86 -2.68
N THR A 73 -0.01 -9.00 -2.88
CA THR A 73 -1.35 -9.19 -2.34
C THR A 73 -2.01 -10.41 -2.99
N ARG A 74 -3.14 -10.86 -2.43
CA ARG A 74 -3.92 -11.96 -3.00
C ARG A 74 -4.41 -11.70 -4.42
N ASP A 75 -4.69 -10.44 -4.76
CA ASP A 75 -5.08 -10.02 -6.10
C ASP A 75 -3.89 -9.75 -7.03
N GLY A 76 -2.67 -10.04 -6.59
CA GLY A 76 -1.46 -9.98 -7.39
C GLY A 76 -0.84 -8.58 -7.48
N ALA A 77 -1.30 -7.62 -6.66
CA ALA A 77 -0.64 -6.33 -6.56
C ALA A 77 0.71 -6.50 -5.83
N PRO A 78 1.82 -6.00 -6.37
CA PRO A 78 3.11 -6.08 -5.71
C PRO A 78 3.12 -5.42 -4.35
N LEU A 79 3.75 -6.08 -3.38
CA LEU A 79 4.07 -5.52 -2.07
C LEU A 79 5.53 -5.15 -2.04
N VAL A 80 5.81 -3.88 -1.80
CA VAL A 80 7.16 -3.32 -1.84
C VAL A 80 7.41 -2.56 -0.55
N GLU A 81 8.51 -2.92 0.12
CA GLU A 81 9.06 -2.12 1.20
C GLU A 81 9.94 -1.03 0.61
N VAL A 82 9.79 0.20 1.09
CA VAL A 82 10.49 1.38 0.64
C VAL A 82 11.12 2.08 1.83
N ASP A 83 12.39 2.42 1.71
CA ASP A 83 13.11 3.33 2.59
C ASP A 83 13.20 4.71 1.93
N CYS A 84 12.76 5.75 2.65
CA CYS A 84 12.70 7.12 2.15
C CYS A 84 13.86 7.94 2.73
N SER A 85 14.72 8.50 1.88
CA SER A 85 15.87 9.32 2.32
C SER A 85 15.43 10.59 3.06
N ASN A 86 14.23 11.09 2.76
CA ASN A 86 13.59 12.20 3.45
C ASN A 86 12.90 11.80 4.77
N GLY A 87 13.08 10.55 5.22
CA GLY A 87 12.65 10.03 6.51
C GLY A 87 11.46 9.07 6.42
N GLY A 88 11.45 8.10 7.33
CA GLY A 88 10.41 7.08 7.45
C GLY A 88 10.52 5.96 6.42
N GLY A 89 9.67 4.96 6.59
CA GLY A 89 9.60 3.79 5.72
C GLY A 89 8.16 3.42 5.43
N LEU A 90 7.92 2.85 4.24
CA LEU A 90 6.59 2.45 3.81
C LEU A 90 6.59 1.02 3.32
N VAL A 91 5.50 0.31 3.58
CA VAL A 91 5.09 -0.85 2.79
C VAL A 91 3.96 -0.41 1.88
N ILE A 92 4.20 -0.49 0.57
CA ILE A 92 3.20 -0.15 -0.45
C ILE A 92 2.63 -1.40 -1.11
N ALA A 93 1.32 -1.42 -1.29
CA ALA A 93 0.64 -2.29 -2.24
C ALA A 93 0.30 -1.46 -3.48
N ASP A 94 0.87 -1.79 -4.64
CA ASP A 94 0.55 -1.12 -5.91
C ASP A 94 -0.80 -1.60 -6.48
N SER A 95 -1.84 -1.47 -5.66
CA SER A 95 -3.24 -1.73 -5.98
C SER A 95 -3.90 -0.50 -6.62
N ASN A 96 -5.22 -0.54 -6.76
CA ASN A 96 -6.00 0.63 -7.17
C ASN A 96 -7.19 0.86 -6.20
N PRO A 97 -7.12 1.86 -5.31
CA PRO A 97 -5.99 2.80 -5.12
C PRO A 97 -4.73 2.13 -4.55
N ILE A 98 -3.57 2.77 -4.67
CA ILE A 98 -2.33 2.34 -4.01
C ILE A 98 -2.53 2.49 -2.50
N VAL A 99 -2.25 1.43 -1.75
CA VAL A 99 -2.30 1.44 -0.29
C VAL A 99 -0.88 1.51 0.24
N ALA A 100 -0.64 2.34 1.25
CA ALA A 100 0.64 2.44 1.94
C ALA A 100 0.41 2.30 3.45
N SER A 101 1.33 1.63 4.13
CA SER A 101 1.38 1.53 5.59
C SER A 101 2.75 2.00 6.07
N ASP A 102 2.79 2.85 7.09
CA ASP A 102 4.04 3.31 7.69
C ASP A 102 4.70 2.15 8.45
N CYS A 103 6.01 2.02 8.34
CA CYS A 103 6.78 1.03 9.09
C CYS A 103 6.61 1.17 10.61
N LEU A 104 6.29 2.36 11.13
CA LEU A 104 5.99 2.60 12.53
C LEU A 104 4.66 1.97 12.97
N ASP A 105 3.68 1.93 12.06
CA ASP A 105 2.34 1.38 12.28
C ASP A 105 2.30 -0.15 12.14
N LEU A 106 3.37 -0.76 11.61
CA LEU A 106 3.48 -2.21 11.53
C LEU A 106 3.87 -2.77 12.90
N SER A 107 2.95 -3.55 13.46
CA SER A 107 3.15 -4.31 14.68
C SER A 107 2.65 -5.76 14.48
N PRO A 108 3.23 -6.75 15.18
CA PRO A 108 2.70 -8.11 15.20
C PRO A 108 1.24 -8.19 15.71
N GLU A 109 0.81 -7.21 16.52
CA GLU A 109 -0.54 -7.16 17.10
C GLU A 109 -1.58 -6.65 16.10
N ASP A 110 -1.19 -5.74 15.20
CA ASP A 110 -2.02 -5.16 14.15
C ASP A 110 -1.85 -5.85 12.80
N ALA A 111 -1.00 -6.88 12.74
CA ALA A 111 -0.69 -7.57 11.52
C ALA A 111 -1.97 -8.10 10.85
N LEU A 112 -2.28 -7.53 9.68
CA LEU A 112 -3.56 -7.69 8.97
C LEU A 112 -3.90 -9.17 8.73
N SER A 113 -4.67 -9.74 9.65
CA SER A 113 -5.03 -11.15 9.66
C SER A 113 -6.28 -11.39 8.82
N GLY A 114 -6.11 -11.45 7.50
CA GLY A 114 -7.00 -12.23 6.64
C GLY A 114 -6.45 -13.66 6.55
N ARG A 115 -7.28 -14.71 6.61
CA ARG A 115 -6.87 -16.14 6.55
C ARG A 115 -5.99 -16.54 5.34
N ASN A 116 -5.66 -15.60 4.44
CA ASN A 116 -4.82 -15.77 3.25
C ASN A 116 -4.08 -14.46 2.86
N SER A 117 -3.76 -13.58 3.81
CA SER A 117 -2.96 -12.35 3.56
C SER A 117 -1.52 -12.57 4.02
N LEU A 118 -0.56 -12.02 3.28
CA LEU A 118 0.85 -11.98 3.70
C LEU A 118 0.92 -11.22 5.03
N LEU A 119 1.40 -11.87 6.09
CA LEU A 119 1.62 -11.20 7.38
C LEU A 119 2.86 -10.32 7.22
N ILE A 120 2.66 -9.00 7.26
CA ILE A 120 3.75 -8.03 7.32
C ILE A 120 3.64 -7.37 8.68
N ASP A 121 4.52 -7.80 9.59
CA ASP A 121 4.56 -7.41 10.99
C ASP A 121 5.66 -6.39 11.31
N ALA A 122 6.63 -6.23 10.40
CA ALA A 122 7.69 -5.24 10.47
C ALA A 122 8.34 -4.97 9.10
N CYS A 123 8.90 -3.77 8.95
CA CYS A 123 9.86 -3.44 7.91
C CYS A 123 11.25 -4.03 8.20
N ARG A 124 12.01 -4.33 7.15
CA ARG A 124 13.28 -5.08 7.22
C ARG A 124 14.46 -4.38 6.54
N LEU A 125 14.22 -3.38 5.69
CA LEU A 125 15.29 -2.58 5.13
C LEU A 125 16.08 -1.91 6.27
N PRO A 126 17.43 -1.90 6.22
CA PRO A 126 18.24 -1.38 7.31
C PRO A 126 17.91 0.07 7.71
N GLY A 127 17.62 0.94 6.73
CA GLY A 127 17.20 2.33 6.98
C GLY A 127 15.89 2.42 7.76
N ASN A 128 14.90 1.60 7.38
CA ASN A 128 13.61 1.51 8.06
C ASN A 128 13.73 0.94 9.48
N VAL A 129 14.49 -0.14 9.65
CA VAL A 129 14.71 -0.74 10.98
C VAL A 129 15.36 0.27 11.92
N SER A 130 16.36 1.00 11.43
CA SER A 130 17.07 2.02 12.21
C SER A 130 16.18 3.21 12.56
N SER A 131 15.37 3.69 11.61
CA SER A 131 14.47 4.82 11.84
C SER A 131 13.34 4.48 12.81
N VAL A 132 12.73 3.30 12.67
CA VAL A 132 11.69 2.81 13.57
C VAL A 132 12.21 2.65 15.00
N ALA A 133 13.41 2.06 15.16
CA ALA A 133 14.03 1.92 16.48
C ALA A 133 14.30 3.29 17.13
N ALA A 134 14.90 4.22 16.38
CA ALA A 134 15.20 5.56 16.88
C ALA A 134 13.94 6.32 17.33
N THR A 135 12.84 6.23 16.57
CA THR A 135 11.57 6.86 16.93
C THR A 135 10.98 6.27 18.21
N ARG A 136 10.91 4.93 18.30
CA ARG A 136 10.37 4.24 19.49
C ARG A 136 11.21 4.51 20.76
N ASP A 137 12.52 4.60 20.62
CA ASP A 137 13.41 4.96 21.73
C ASP A 137 13.17 6.39 22.21
N ALA A 138 12.97 7.34 21.29
CA ALA A 138 12.66 8.73 21.63
C ALA A 138 11.29 8.85 22.34
N GLU A 139 10.27 8.13 21.88
CA GLU A 139 8.96 8.06 22.54
C GLU A 139 9.08 7.50 23.96
N ALA A 140 9.82 6.40 24.14
CA ALA A 140 10.03 5.80 25.45
C ALA A 140 10.82 6.70 26.41
N GLN A 141 11.70 7.56 25.90
CA GLN A 141 12.39 8.57 26.72
C GLN A 141 11.44 9.70 27.14
N ASN A 142 10.56 10.15 26.25
CA ASN A 142 9.58 11.19 26.56
C ASN A 142 8.59 10.78 27.66
N VAL A 143 8.18 9.51 27.71
CA VAL A 143 7.29 9.00 28.78
C VAL A 143 7.99 8.95 30.15
N ARG A 144 9.33 8.92 30.17
CA ARG A 144 10.13 8.83 31.40
C ARG A 144 10.50 10.18 32.01
N ASN A 145 10.24 11.28 31.30
CA ASN A 145 10.49 12.66 31.73
C ASN A 145 9.20 13.34 32.20
#